data_AF-A0A953A6W3-F1
#
_entry.id   AF-A0A953A6W3-F1
#
_cell.length_a   1.000
_cell.length_b   1.000
_cell.length_c   1.000
_cell.angle_alpha   90.00
_cell.angle_beta   90.00
_cell.angle_gamma   90.00
#
_symmetry.space_group_name_H-M   'P 1'
#
loop_
_entity.id
_entity.type
_entity.pdbx_description
1 polymer ?
#
loop_
_entity_poly.entity_id
_entity_poly.type
_entity_poly.pdbx_seq_one_letter_code
_entity_poly.pdbx_strand_id
1 'polypeptide(L)'
;MSSEKSPESERANHPPLYVWLDADPRVEPPDTEIEDVPGVPDLELLVAAILEGRFGSLLPARIAVSPHRTPTSPNALRRIDVGRLLRDRGIPHRQRFEILRRPAEAES
;
A
#
# COMPACT_ATOMS: atom_id res chain seq x y z
N MET A 1 17.63 -10.03 -43.39
CA MET A 1 17.66 -10.33 -41.95
C MET A 1 16.65 -9.41 -41.30
N SER A 2 15.42 -9.89 -41.14
CA SER A 2 14.35 -9.15 -40.48
C SER A 2 14.60 -9.26 -38.98
N SER A 3 15.04 -8.19 -38.34
CA SER A 3 15.01 -8.10 -36.89
C SER A 3 13.56 -7.94 -36.47
N GLU A 4 12.96 -9.05 -36.04
CA GLU A 4 11.77 -9.03 -35.19
C GLU A 4 12.10 -8.15 -33.98
N LYS A 5 11.50 -6.96 -33.96
CA LYS A 5 11.54 -6.05 -32.83
C LYS A 5 10.50 -6.59 -31.85
N SER A 6 10.92 -7.38 -30.88
CA SER A 6 10.05 -7.89 -29.81
C SER A 6 9.29 -6.72 -29.15
N PRO A 7 7.96 -6.76 -29.02
CA PRO A 7 7.19 -5.73 -28.34
C PRO A 7 7.16 -6.01 -26.84
N GLU A 8 8.33 -6.11 -26.19
CA GLU A 8 8.41 -6.52 -24.77
C GLU A 8 9.00 -5.45 -23.85
N SER A 9 9.11 -4.20 -24.31
CA SER A 9 9.71 -3.10 -23.52
C SER A 9 8.80 -1.88 -23.32
N GLU A 10 7.48 -2.06 -23.44
CA GLU A 10 6.47 -1.08 -23.01
C GLU A 10 5.66 -1.59 -21.80
N ARG A 11 6.28 -2.38 -20.92
CA ARG A 11 5.82 -2.41 -19.53
C ARG A 11 6.09 -1.02 -18.98
N ALA A 12 5.08 -0.15 -19.04
CA ALA A 12 5.07 1.09 -18.30
C ALA A 12 5.36 0.73 -16.84
N ASN A 13 6.60 0.95 -16.40
CA ASN A 13 7.00 0.83 -15.01
C ASN A 13 6.30 1.97 -14.28
N HIS A 14 5.04 1.75 -13.91
CA HIS A 14 4.35 2.65 -13.02
C HIS A 14 5.10 2.62 -11.69
N PRO A 15 5.46 3.80 -11.14
CA PRO A 15 6.17 3.85 -9.88
C PRO A 15 5.31 3.19 -8.79
N PRO A 16 5.91 2.43 -7.86
CA PRO A 16 5.17 1.77 -6.81
C PRO A 16 4.48 2.79 -5.90
N LEU A 17 3.47 2.34 -5.18
CA LEU A 17 2.88 3.09 -4.08
C LEU A 17 3.80 2.97 -2.85
N TYR A 18 4.38 4.10 -2.45
CA TYR A 18 5.21 4.21 -1.26
C TYR A 18 4.34 4.46 -0.03
N VAL A 19 4.63 3.75 1.06
CA VAL A 19 3.83 3.75 2.28
C VAL A 19 4.70 4.07 3.49
N TRP A 20 4.21 4.97 4.34
CA TRP A 20 4.79 5.31 5.65
C TRP A 20 3.75 5.05 6.73
N LEU A 21 4.14 4.32 7.77
CA LEU A 21 3.29 3.97 8.90
C LEU A 21 3.25 5.12 9.91
N ASP A 22 4.35 5.34 10.63
CA ASP A 22 4.46 6.40 11.63
C ASP A 22 5.51 7.47 11.27
N ALA A 23 6.40 7.17 10.32
CA ALA A 23 7.51 8.03 9.94
C ALA A 23 7.06 9.26 9.11
N ASP A 24 7.81 10.36 9.20
CA ASP A 24 7.54 11.56 8.38
C ASP A 24 8.02 11.33 6.93
N PRO A 25 7.11 11.32 5.93
CA PRO A 25 7.44 11.07 4.53
C PRO A 25 8.40 12.09 3.88
N ARG A 26 8.64 13.22 4.55
CA ARG A 26 9.56 14.26 4.06
C ARG A 26 10.99 14.07 4.56
N VAL A 27 11.19 13.24 5.58
CA VAL A 27 12.47 13.09 6.28
C VAL A 27 12.97 11.66 6.18
N GLU A 28 12.08 10.68 6.25
CA GLU A 28 12.40 9.27 6.32
C GLU A 28 12.01 8.50 5.05
N PRO A 29 12.75 7.42 4.72
CA PRO A 29 12.36 6.54 3.63
C PRO A 29 11.02 5.84 3.94
N PRO A 30 10.31 5.35 2.91
CA PRO A 30 9.08 4.58 3.10
C PRO A 30 9.36 3.27 3.85
N ASP A 31 8.41 2.87 4.69
CA ASP A 31 8.41 1.59 5.39
C ASP A 31 8.16 0.42 4.43
N THR A 32 7.39 0.68 3.36
CA THR A 32 7.01 -0.34 2.38
C THR A 32 6.73 0.26 1.02
N GLU A 33 7.03 -0.51 -0.02
CA GLU A 33 6.68 -0.22 -1.40
C GLU A 33 5.69 -1.29 -1.89
N ILE A 34 4.54 -0.87 -2.41
CA ILE A 34 3.55 -1.75 -3.04
C ILE A 34 3.62 -1.55 -4.54
N GLU A 35 3.80 -2.64 -5.29
CA GLU A 35 3.80 -2.60 -6.75
C GLU A 35 2.50 -1.99 -7.28
N ASP A 36 2.62 -1.07 -8.24
CA ASP A 36 1.46 -0.52 -8.92
C ASP A 36 0.86 -1.56 -9.87
N VAL A 37 -0.45 -1.70 -9.84
CA VAL A 37 -1.18 -2.63 -10.70
C VAL A 37 -2.12 -1.81 -11.59
N PRO A 38 -1.94 -1.84 -12.92
CA PRO A 38 -2.76 -1.05 -13.84
C PRO A 38 -4.26 -1.30 -13.64
N GLY A 39 -5.01 -0.21 -13.46
CA GLY A 39 -6.46 -0.25 -13.24
C GLY A 39 -6.90 -0.56 -11.81
N VAL A 40 -5.96 -0.80 -10.89
CA VAL A 40 -6.26 -1.00 -9.45
C VAL A 40 -5.99 0.30 -8.69
N PRO A 41 -6.98 0.87 -7.98
CA PRO A 41 -6.75 2.06 -7.19
C PRO A 41 -5.77 1.82 -6.03
N ASP A 42 -4.91 2.81 -5.74
CA ASP A 42 -3.98 2.79 -4.59
C ASP A 42 -4.60 2.32 -3.27
N LEU A 43 -5.87 2.69 -3.03
CA LEU A 43 -6.55 2.33 -1.80
C LEU A 43 -6.86 0.83 -1.73
N GLU A 44 -7.15 0.20 -2.87
CA GLU A 44 -7.30 -1.27 -2.96
C GLU A 44 -5.95 -1.97 -2.76
N LEU A 45 -4.88 -1.43 -3.35
CA LEU A 45 -3.51 -1.93 -3.14
C LEU A 45 -3.11 -1.88 -1.66
N LEU A 46 -3.40 -0.77 -0.98
CA LEU A 46 -3.16 -0.61 0.45
C LEU A 46 -3.98 -1.62 1.28
N VAL A 47 -5.26 -1.80 0.95
CA VAL A 47 -6.14 -2.75 1.65
C VAL A 47 -5.65 -4.19 1.49
N ALA A 48 -5.26 -4.58 0.27
CA ALA A 48 -4.68 -5.89 0.02
C ALA A 48 -3.43 -6.11 0.87
N ALA A 49 -2.51 -5.14 0.88
CA ALA A 49 -1.30 -5.21 1.70
C ALA A 49 -1.58 -5.29 3.22
N ILE A 50 -2.64 -4.63 3.72
CA ILE A 50 -3.11 -4.76 5.10
C ILE A 50 -3.62 -6.19 5.38
N LEU A 51 -4.37 -6.79 4.46
CA LEU A 51 -4.95 -8.13 4.64
C LEU A 51 -3.91 -9.24 4.54
N GLU A 52 -2.92 -9.09 3.65
CA GLU A 52 -1.69 -9.89 3.63
C GLU A 52 -0.85 -9.67 4.90
N GLY A 53 -1.10 -8.53 5.55
CA GLY A 53 -0.47 -7.97 6.73
C GLY A 53 1.03 -7.78 6.57
N ARG A 54 1.37 -7.14 5.44
CA ARG A 54 2.68 -6.58 5.13
C ARG A 54 3.13 -5.52 6.14
N PHE A 55 2.18 -4.92 6.86
CA PHE A 55 2.41 -3.89 7.89
C PHE A 55 2.37 -4.43 9.32
N GLY A 56 2.34 -5.76 9.50
CA GLY A 56 2.11 -6.38 10.79
C GLY A 56 0.64 -6.42 11.20
N SER A 57 0.38 -6.82 12.44
CA SER A 57 -0.98 -6.94 12.99
C SER A 57 -1.49 -5.65 13.64
N LEU A 58 -0.60 -4.76 14.09
CA LEU A 58 -0.97 -3.52 14.76
C LEU A 58 -0.67 -2.35 13.83
N LEU A 59 -1.72 -1.70 13.33
CA LEU A 59 -1.58 -0.54 12.45
C LEU A 59 -1.59 0.77 13.23
N PRO A 60 -0.89 1.81 12.74
CA PRO A 60 -1.02 3.16 13.28
C PRO A 60 -2.41 3.74 12.99
N ALA A 61 -2.76 4.84 13.67
CA ALA A 61 -4.03 5.51 13.43
C ALA A 61 -4.14 6.13 12.02
N ARG A 62 -2.99 6.48 11.43
CA ARG A 62 -2.89 7.08 10.11
C ARG A 62 -1.75 6.43 9.34
N ILE A 63 -1.96 6.24 8.05
CA ILE A 63 -0.92 5.78 7.11
C ILE A 63 -0.76 6.86 6.04
N ALA A 64 0.49 7.19 5.70
CA ALA A 64 0.81 8.07 4.60
C ALA A 64 1.11 7.25 3.34
N VAL A 65 0.57 7.67 2.20
CA VAL A 65 0.83 7.05 0.89
C VAL A 65 1.15 8.09 -0.18
N SER A 66 2.03 7.72 -1.11
CA SER A 66 2.47 8.58 -2.22
C SER A 66 2.95 7.73 -3.40
N PRO A 67 2.72 8.15 -4.65
CA PRO A 67 3.37 7.55 -5.83
C PRO A 67 4.83 8.01 -6.00
N HIS A 68 5.31 8.91 -5.15
CA HIS A 68 6.67 9.42 -5.13
C HIS A 68 7.38 9.00 -3.85
N ARG A 69 8.59 8.45 -3.99
CA ARG A 69 9.45 8.05 -2.87
C ARG A 69 9.84 9.23 -1.98
N THR A 70 9.95 10.42 -2.57
CA THR A 70 10.25 11.68 -1.88
C THR A 70 9.15 12.70 -2.24
N PRO A 71 8.01 12.70 -1.52
CA PRO A 71 6.91 13.61 -1.81
C PRO A 71 7.27 15.05 -1.40
N THR A 72 7.71 15.85 -2.36
CA THR A 72 8.10 17.25 -2.13
C THR A 72 6.94 18.23 -2.17
N SER A 73 5.81 17.84 -2.78
CA SER A 73 4.60 18.68 -2.85
C SER A 73 3.53 18.24 -1.84
N PRO A 74 2.69 19.16 -1.31
CA PRO A 74 1.60 18.79 -0.42
C PRO A 74 0.57 17.83 -1.04
N ASN A 75 0.37 17.92 -2.36
CA ASN A 75 -0.61 17.09 -3.08
C ASN A 75 -0.07 15.70 -3.45
N ALA A 76 1.25 15.50 -3.38
CA ALA A 76 1.88 14.20 -3.61
C ALA A 76 1.65 13.22 -2.46
N LEU A 77 1.19 13.69 -1.30
CA LEU A 77 1.05 12.90 -0.10
C LEU A 77 -0.42 12.82 0.34
N ARG A 78 -0.95 11.60 0.43
CA ARG A 78 -2.28 11.34 0.99
C ARG A 78 -2.15 10.68 2.35
N ARG A 79 -2.90 11.18 3.33
CA ARG A 79 -3.00 10.57 4.67
C ARG A 79 -4.32 9.83 4.79
N ILE A 80 -4.24 8.55 5.12
CA ILE A 80 -5.38 7.64 5.27
C ILE A 80 -5.67 7.47 6.75
N ASP A 81 -6.92 7.69 7.16
CA ASP A 81 -7.39 7.33 8.48
C ASP A 81 -7.68 5.83 8.52
N VAL A 82 -6.92 5.09 9.33
CA VAL A 82 -6.97 3.62 9.36
C VAL A 82 -8.29 3.15 9.97
N GLY A 83 -8.76 3.79 11.04
CA GLY A 83 -10.03 3.42 11.68
C GLY A 83 -11.21 3.54 10.73
N ARG A 84 -11.26 4.62 9.95
CA ARG A 84 -12.26 4.80 8.91
C ARG A 84 -12.07 3.78 7.78
N LEU A 85 -10.85 3.57 7.29
CA LEU A 85 -10.59 2.59 6.23
C LEU A 85 -11.08 1.18 6.62
N LEU A 86 -10.68 0.69 7.79
CA LEU A 86 -11.05 -0.65 8.26
C LEU A 86 -12.56 -0.79 8.41
N ARG A 87 -13.25 0.25 8.91
CA ARG A 87 -14.70 0.28 9.01
C ARG A 87 -15.36 0.25 7.63
N ASP A 88 -14.95 1.14 6.73
CA ASP A 88 -15.52 1.30 5.39
C ASP A 88 -15.32 0.03 4.54
N ARG A 89 -14.27 -0.75 4.82
CA ARG A 89 -13.97 -2.02 4.15
C ARG A 89 -14.46 -3.26 4.90
N GLY A 90 -15.10 -3.10 6.05
CA GLY A 90 -15.58 -4.23 6.86
C GLY A 90 -14.46 -5.14 7.37
N ILE A 91 -13.25 -4.62 7.57
CA ILE A 91 -12.09 -5.37 8.05
C ILE A 91 -12.18 -5.49 9.58
N PRO A 92 -12.28 -6.71 10.14
CA PRO A 92 -12.36 -6.91 11.58
C PRO A 92 -11.10 -6.46 12.30
N HIS A 93 -11.25 -5.65 13.34
CA HIS A 93 -10.14 -5.14 14.14
C HIS A 93 -10.54 -4.91 15.59
N ARG A 94 -9.55 -4.89 16.49
CA ARG A 94 -9.71 -4.55 17.92
C ARG A 94 -9.29 -3.11 18.19
N GLN A 95 -9.26 -2.75 19.48
CA GLN A 95 -8.69 -1.48 19.93
C GLN A 95 -7.27 -1.30 19.36
N ARG A 96 -6.91 -0.04 19.10
CA ARG A 96 -5.62 0.34 18.51
C ARG A 96 -5.37 -0.22 17.10
N PHE A 97 -6.42 -0.53 16.35
CA PHE A 97 -6.32 -1.00 14.96
C PHE A 97 -5.52 -2.30 14.80
N GLU A 98 -5.60 -3.17 15.81
CA GLU A 98 -5.10 -4.53 15.71
C GLU A 98 -6.00 -5.33 14.75
N ILE A 99 -5.44 -5.75 13.62
CA ILE A 99 -6.12 -6.54 12.60
C ILE A 99 -6.38 -7.94 13.14
N LEU A 100 -7.65 -8.29 13.25
CA LEU A 100 -8.07 -9.65 13.53
C LEU A 100 -8.00 -10.41 12.22
N ARG A 101 -6.82 -10.94 11.89
CA ARG A 101 -6.76 -11.97 10.86
C ARG A 101 -7.71 -13.08 11.34
N ARG A 102 -8.64 -13.50 10.48
CA ARG A 102 -9.17 -14.86 10.64
C ARG A 102 -7.94 -15.76 10.66
N PRO A 103 -7.87 -16.79 11.53
CA PRO A 103 -6.88 -17.83 11.30
C PRO A 103 -7.04 -18.18 9.83
N ALA A 104 -6.03 -17.88 9.02
CA ALA A 104 -5.92 -18.54 7.74
C ALA A 104 -6.05 -20.01 8.11
N GLU A 105 -7.05 -20.66 7.53
CA GLU A 105 -7.33 -22.07 7.75
C GLU A 105 -6.00 -22.78 7.92
N ALA A 106 -5.86 -23.49 9.03
CA ALA A 106 -4.75 -24.40 9.26
C ALA A 106 -4.90 -25.56 8.27
N GLU A 107 -4.73 -25.30 6.98
CA GLU A 107 -4.96 -26.20 5.86
C GLU A 107 -4.08 -25.69 4.70
N SER A 108 -3.14 -26.42 4.11
CA SER A 108 -2.72 -27.83 4.22
C SER A 108 -1.26 -27.93 3.73
#